data_AF-A0A2X2DHR9-F1
#
_entry.id   AF-A0A2X2DHR9-F1
#
_cell.length_a   1.000
_cell.length_b   1.000
_cell.length_c   1.000
_cell.angle_alpha   90.00
_cell.angle_beta   90.00
_cell.angle_gamma   90.00
#
_symmetry.space_group_name_H-M   'P 1'
#
loop_
_entity.id
_entity.type
_entity.pdbx_description
1 polymer ?
#
loop_
_entity_poly.entity_id
_entity_poly.type
_entity_poly.pdbx_seq_one_letter_code
_entity_poly.pdbx_strand_id
1 'polypeptide(L)'
;MRYYQRLIKSLFIINILFHSSQGAATQPNQEQLNKEKVAQLGQQLYHHLQQQQWYQAEKLLVNYQQLPLHETLLVYYAQALLAQKNGNFLQAEFYYQQQLKQQADFIPAQTGLIQLYFSQGEYKKAQYQLNQLSRLSGLSPTINQAIIYYQKQLNDYFKARRFYQISFFL
;
A
#
# COMPACT_ATOMS: atom_id res chain seq x y z
N MET A 1 -12.01 0.23 4.37
CA MET A 1 -12.08 1.30 5.39
C MET A 1 -11.37 0.99 6.72
N ARG A 2 -10.95 -0.25 7.04
CA ARG A 2 -10.36 -0.60 8.34
C ARG A 2 -8.82 -0.47 8.47
N TYR A 3 -8.11 -0.16 7.38
CA TYR A 3 -6.65 -0.07 7.39
C TYR A 3 -6.15 1.17 8.17
N TYR A 4 -6.77 2.33 7.93
CA TYR A 4 -6.40 3.60 8.59
C TYR A 4 -6.93 3.75 10.02
N GLN A 5 -7.94 2.98 10.43
CA GLN A 5 -8.44 3.03 11.81
C GLN A 5 -7.52 2.33 12.80
N ARG A 6 -6.64 1.39 12.36
CA ARG A 6 -5.75 0.66 13.27
C ARG A 6 -4.48 1.44 13.61
N LEU A 7 -3.93 2.22 12.68
CA LEU A 7 -2.78 3.09 12.95
C LEU A 7 -3.10 4.17 14.01
N ILE A 8 -4.33 4.69 14.02
CA ILE A 8 -4.77 5.70 14.99
C ILE A 8 -4.99 5.10 16.40
N LYS A 9 -5.39 3.82 16.51
CA LYS A 9 -5.66 3.18 17.81
C LYS A 9 -4.42 2.79 18.60
N SER A 10 -3.25 2.66 17.97
CA SER A 10 -2.01 2.28 18.66
C SER A 10 -1.42 3.39 19.53
N LEU A 11 -1.89 4.64 19.41
CA LEU A 11 -1.42 5.78 20.21
C LEU A 11 -2.39 6.18 21.33
N PHE A 12 -3.50 5.46 21.52
CA PHE A 12 -4.60 5.90 22.40
C PHE A 12 -4.73 5.11 23.72
N ILE A 13 -3.77 4.25 24.10
CA ILE A 13 -3.92 3.36 25.28
C ILE A 13 -2.91 3.66 26.43
N ILE A 14 -2.10 4.71 26.36
CA ILE A 14 -1.28 5.12 27.52
C ILE A 14 -1.56 6.58 27.88
N ASN A 15 -2.75 6.84 28.42
CA ASN A 15 -2.99 7.88 29.43
C ASN A 15 -4.47 7.89 29.85
N ILE A 16 -4.92 6.83 30.51
CA ILE A 16 -6.13 6.90 31.33
C ILE A 16 -5.80 6.28 32.66
N LEU A 17 -5.20 7.08 33.54
CA LEU A 17 -5.37 7.09 34.99
C LEU A 17 -4.54 8.27 35.49
N PHE A 18 -5.17 9.15 36.27
CA PHE A 18 -4.67 10.46 36.75
C PHE A 18 -4.75 11.61 35.74
N HIS A 19 -5.91 12.28 35.69
CA HIS A 19 -6.04 13.63 36.26
C HIS A 19 -7.51 14.09 36.18
N SER A 20 -8.12 14.24 37.34
CA SER A 20 -9.30 15.07 37.56
C SER A 20 -8.87 16.55 37.55
N SER A 21 -9.46 17.39 36.68
CA SER A 21 -9.81 18.78 36.98
C SER A 21 -10.34 19.51 35.74
N GLN A 22 -11.52 20.10 35.92
CA GLN A 22 -11.95 21.43 35.44
C GLN A 22 -11.74 21.82 33.98
N GLY A 23 -12.86 22.23 33.36
CA GLY A 23 -12.91 22.73 32.00
C GLY A 23 -12.02 23.95 31.77
N ALA A 24 -11.10 23.79 30.83
CA ALA A 24 -10.57 24.83 29.99
C ALA A 24 -10.52 24.22 28.59
N ALA A 25 -11.12 24.88 27.58
CA ALA A 25 -10.91 24.49 26.20
C ALA A 25 -9.42 24.70 25.88
N THR A 26 -8.63 23.63 26.03
CA THR A 26 -7.21 23.61 25.72
C THR A 26 -7.08 23.83 24.21
N GLN A 27 -6.60 25.01 23.83
CA GLN A 27 -6.22 25.28 22.45
C GLN A 27 -5.23 24.18 22.02
N PRO A 28 -5.46 23.51 20.88
CA PRO A 28 -4.57 22.45 20.43
C PRO A 28 -3.17 23.03 20.29
N ASN A 29 -2.19 22.38 20.93
CA ASN A 29 -0.80 22.77 20.78
C ASN A 29 -0.36 22.59 19.30
N GLN A 30 0.70 23.27 18.89
CA GLN A 30 1.14 23.28 17.48
C GLN A 30 1.42 21.87 16.95
N GLU A 31 1.92 20.97 17.81
CA GLU A 31 2.16 19.58 17.43
C GLU A 31 0.87 18.81 17.13
N GLN A 32 -0.18 19.01 17.92
CA GLN A 32 -1.48 18.38 17.70
C GLN A 32 -2.16 18.91 16.44
N LEU A 33 -2.08 20.23 16.19
CA LEU A 33 -2.55 20.82 14.94
C LEU A 33 -1.80 20.22 13.73
N ASN A 34 -0.49 20.01 13.83
CA ASN A 34 0.30 19.38 12.78
C ASN A 34 -0.14 17.92 12.54
N LYS A 35 -0.36 17.14 13.60
CA LYS A 35 -0.85 15.75 13.49
C LYS A 35 -2.23 15.68 12.82
N GLU A 36 -3.15 16.55 13.21
CA GLU A 36 -4.49 16.63 12.61
C GLU A 36 -4.42 17.00 11.12
N LYS A 37 -3.60 17.99 10.77
CA LYS A 37 -3.39 18.41 9.38
C LYS A 37 -2.80 17.28 8.53
N VAL A 38 -1.78 16.57 9.04
CA VAL A 38 -1.20 15.42 8.36
C VAL A 38 -2.24 14.32 8.16
N ALA A 39 -3.02 13.99 9.19
CA ALA A 39 -4.05 12.95 9.09
C ALA A 39 -5.11 13.31 8.03
N GLN A 40 -5.60 14.55 8.03
CA GLN A 40 -6.58 15.03 7.07
C GLN A 40 -6.07 14.98 5.63
N LEU A 41 -4.87 15.53 5.38
CA LEU A 41 -4.30 15.55 4.04
C LEU A 41 -3.89 14.15 3.56
N GLY A 42 -3.40 13.30 4.47
CA GLY A 42 -3.10 11.90 4.17
C GLY A 42 -4.35 11.11 3.77
N GLN A 43 -5.47 11.31 4.48
CA GLN A 43 -6.74 10.69 4.12
C GLN A 43 -7.25 11.17 2.75
N GLN A 44 -7.16 12.47 2.46
CA GLN A 44 -7.53 13.03 1.17
C GLN A 44 -6.66 12.48 0.03
N LEU A 45 -5.34 12.41 0.24
CA LEU A 45 -4.40 11.84 -0.72
C LEU A 45 -4.75 10.38 -1.01
N TYR A 46 -4.96 9.58 0.03
CA TYR A 46 -5.36 8.19 -0.14
C TYR A 46 -6.67 8.07 -0.91
N HIS A 47 -7.66 8.93 -0.63
CA HIS A 47 -8.93 8.93 -1.36
C HIS A 47 -8.73 9.22 -2.85
N HIS A 48 -7.97 10.26 -3.21
CA HIS A 48 -7.68 10.59 -4.61
C HIS A 48 -6.97 9.44 -5.33
N LEU A 49 -6.00 8.77 -4.69
CA LEU A 49 -5.33 7.60 -5.24
C LEU A 49 -6.31 6.45 -5.52
N GLN A 50 -7.21 6.14 -4.59
CA GLN A 50 -8.21 5.08 -4.76
C GLN A 50 -9.21 5.38 -5.88
N GLN A 51 -9.58 6.65 -6.03
CA GLN A 51 -10.48 7.11 -7.10
C GLN A 51 -9.76 7.36 -8.43
N GLN A 52 -8.47 7.05 -8.52
CA GLN A 52 -7.64 7.29 -9.72
C GLN A 52 -7.67 8.75 -10.18
N GLN A 53 -7.85 9.68 -9.25
CA GLN A 53 -7.82 11.12 -9.47
C GLN A 53 -6.35 11.58 -9.50
N TRP A 54 -5.62 11.14 -10.52
CA TRP A 54 -4.15 11.22 -10.59
C TRP A 54 -3.61 12.65 -10.46
N TYR A 55 -4.23 13.59 -11.16
CA TYR A 55 -3.82 15.00 -11.11
C TYR A 55 -3.99 15.59 -9.70
N GLN A 56 -5.12 15.32 -9.04
CA GLN A 56 -5.37 15.76 -7.67
C GLN A 56 -4.41 15.09 -6.69
N ALA A 57 -4.15 13.79 -6.86
CA ALA A 57 -3.22 13.04 -6.04
C ALA A 57 -1.78 13.56 -6.16
N GLU A 58 -1.30 13.81 -7.37
CA GLU A 58 0.04 14.35 -7.62
C GLU A 58 0.21 15.75 -7.00
N LYS A 59 -0.75 16.65 -7.23
CA LYS A 59 -0.72 17.99 -6.63
C LYS A 59 -0.75 17.94 -5.11
N LEU A 60 -1.57 17.06 -4.52
CA LEU A 60 -1.67 16.93 -3.07
C LEU A 60 -0.42 16.29 -2.46
N LEU A 61 0.18 15.31 -3.14
CA LEU A 61 1.41 14.64 -2.72
C LEU A 61 2.56 15.65 -2.53
N VAL A 62 2.71 16.60 -3.44
CA VAL A 62 3.75 17.66 -3.35
C VAL A 62 3.63 18.44 -2.05
N ASN A 63 2.42 18.74 -1.61
CA ASN A 63 2.18 19.45 -0.34
C ASN A 63 2.33 18.52 0.87
N TYR A 64 1.83 17.29 0.76
CA TYR A 64 1.81 16.32 1.86
C TYR A 64 3.23 15.97 2.34
N GLN A 65 4.16 15.73 1.41
CA GLN A 65 5.56 15.39 1.74
C GLN A 65 6.34 16.51 2.43
N GLN A 66 5.86 17.76 2.37
CA GLN A 66 6.49 18.90 3.06
C GLN A 66 6.02 19.04 4.51
N LEU A 67 4.98 18.30 4.91
CA LEU A 67 4.47 18.38 6.27
C LEU A 67 5.41 17.68 7.25
N PRO A 68 5.63 18.27 8.44
CA PRO A 68 6.27 17.54 9.52
C PRO A 68 5.39 16.33 9.88
N LEU A 69 6.02 15.20 10.23
CA LEU A 69 5.32 13.95 10.62
C LEU A 69 4.52 13.26 9.51
N HIS A 70 4.74 13.59 8.23
CA HIS A 70 4.08 12.88 7.13
C HIS A 70 4.41 11.37 7.14
N GLU A 71 3.49 10.55 6.66
CA GLU A 71 3.67 9.10 6.62
C GLU A 71 4.46 8.70 5.36
N THR A 72 5.72 8.31 5.53
CA THR A 72 6.59 7.87 4.43
C THR A 72 6.01 6.69 3.64
N LEU A 73 5.30 5.77 4.30
CA LEU A 73 4.61 4.66 3.64
C LEU A 73 3.55 5.15 2.64
N LEU A 74 2.81 6.21 2.97
CA LEU A 74 1.81 6.79 2.08
C LEU A 74 2.46 7.54 0.92
N VAL A 75 3.57 8.25 1.17
CA VAL A 75 4.35 8.90 0.11
C VAL A 75 4.83 7.87 -0.92
N TYR A 76 5.47 6.79 -0.47
CA TYR A 76 5.91 5.73 -1.38
C TYR A 76 4.73 5.05 -2.09
N TYR A 77 3.60 4.84 -1.42
CA TYR A 77 2.40 4.31 -2.07
C TYR A 77 1.93 5.18 -3.23
N ALA A 78 1.85 6.50 -2.99
CA ALA A 78 1.44 7.47 -3.99
C ALA A 78 2.42 7.49 -5.18
N GLN A 79 3.72 7.54 -4.89
CA GLN A 79 4.76 7.54 -5.90
C GLN A 79 4.76 6.25 -6.74
N ALA A 80 4.53 5.09 -6.12
CA ALA A 80 4.43 3.82 -6.82
C ALA A 80 3.26 3.80 -7.81
N LEU A 81 2.08 4.23 -7.37
CA LEU A 81 0.88 4.28 -8.21
C LEU A 81 1.02 5.29 -9.36
N LEU A 82 1.55 6.48 -9.09
CA LEU A 82 1.77 7.51 -10.13
C LEU A 82 2.82 7.03 -11.15
N ALA A 83 3.92 6.43 -10.69
CA ALA A 83 4.91 5.84 -11.57
C ALA A 83 4.31 4.73 -12.45
N GLN A 84 3.51 3.83 -11.87
CA GLN A 84 2.82 2.79 -12.63
C GLN A 84 1.84 3.38 -13.66
N LYS A 85 1.07 4.41 -13.28
CA LYS A 85 0.14 5.10 -14.19
C LYS A 85 0.85 5.75 -15.38
N ASN A 86 2.07 6.25 -15.15
CA ASN A 86 2.91 6.89 -16.16
C ASN A 86 3.74 5.89 -16.98
N GLY A 87 3.65 4.59 -16.70
CA GLY A 87 4.45 3.56 -17.38
C GLY A 87 5.90 3.44 -16.86
N ASN A 88 6.25 4.17 -15.81
CA ASN A 88 7.59 4.13 -15.18
C ASN A 88 7.70 2.93 -14.24
N PHE A 89 7.63 1.73 -14.80
CA PHE A 89 7.49 0.50 -14.02
C PHE A 89 8.67 0.21 -13.08
N LEU A 90 9.90 0.56 -13.46
CA LEU A 90 11.07 0.41 -12.59
C LEU A 90 10.97 1.30 -11.34
N GLN A 91 10.47 2.53 -11.50
CA GLN A 91 10.23 3.44 -10.37
C GLN A 91 9.09 2.91 -9.50
N ALA A 92 8.02 2.39 -10.09
CA ALA A 92 6.92 1.79 -9.35
C ALA A 92 7.41 0.60 -8.49
N GLU A 93 8.20 -0.31 -9.09
CA GLU A 93 8.81 -1.44 -8.39
C GLU A 93 9.68 -0.96 -7.23
N PHE A 94 10.54 0.04 -7.47
CA PHE A 94 11.38 0.63 -6.43
C PHE A 94 10.56 1.13 -5.23
N TYR A 95 9.53 1.94 -5.46
CA TYR A 95 8.74 2.51 -4.37
C TYR A 95 7.97 1.45 -3.59
N TYR A 96 7.39 0.45 -4.25
CA TYR A 96 6.78 -0.68 -3.54
C TYR A 96 7.79 -1.46 -2.70
N GLN A 97 9.00 -1.69 -3.21
CA GLN A 97 10.06 -2.34 -2.44
C GLN A 97 10.48 -1.51 -1.23
N GLN A 98 10.52 -0.17 -1.35
CA GLN A 98 10.79 0.70 -0.21
C GLN A 98 9.71 0.58 0.88
N GLN A 99 8.43 0.43 0.49
CA GLN A 99 7.36 0.15 1.45
C GLN A 99 7.56 -1.19 2.16
N LEU A 100 7.95 -2.23 1.42
CA LEU A 100 8.19 -3.56 2.00
C LEU A 100 9.44 -3.62 2.89
N LYS A 101 10.45 -2.78 2.63
CA LYS A 101 11.60 -2.62 3.54
C LYS A 101 11.18 -2.00 4.88
N GLN A 102 10.27 -1.03 4.84
CA GLN A 102 9.75 -0.38 6.05
C GLN A 102 8.75 -1.26 6.79
N GLN A 103 7.89 -1.97 6.06
CA GLN A 103 6.87 -2.86 6.60
C GLN A 103 6.66 -4.05 5.65
N ALA A 104 7.22 -5.20 6.01
CA ALA A 104 7.24 -6.38 5.15
C ALA A 104 5.84 -6.96 4.85
N ASP A 105 4.89 -6.81 5.77
CA ASP A 105 3.51 -7.26 5.66
C ASP A 105 2.56 -6.18 5.10
N PHE A 106 3.10 -5.11 4.52
CA PHE A 106 2.31 -4.02 3.95
C PHE A 106 1.54 -4.49 2.71
N ILE A 107 0.30 -4.91 2.92
CA ILE A 107 -0.57 -5.50 1.89
C ILE A 107 -0.64 -4.67 0.60
N PRO A 108 -0.79 -3.33 0.63
CA PRO A 108 -0.90 -2.57 -0.62
C PRO A 108 0.34 -2.70 -1.52
N ALA A 109 1.55 -2.79 -0.95
CA ALA A 109 2.76 -2.99 -1.73
C ALA A 109 2.90 -4.44 -2.23
N GLN A 110 2.54 -5.42 -1.39
CA GLN A 110 2.47 -6.83 -1.79
C GLN A 110 1.57 -7.00 -3.03
N THR A 111 0.36 -6.45 -3.00
CA THR A 111 -0.60 -6.53 -4.11
C THR A 111 -0.19 -5.68 -5.31
N GLY A 112 0.38 -4.49 -5.07
CA GLY A 112 0.85 -3.59 -6.13
C GLY A 112 1.96 -4.24 -6.96
N LEU A 113 2.94 -4.87 -6.31
CA LEU A 113 4.00 -5.60 -7.02
C LEU A 113 3.46 -6.79 -7.83
N ILE A 114 2.50 -7.55 -7.29
CA ILE A 114 1.86 -8.64 -8.06
C ILE A 114 1.25 -8.06 -9.34
N GLN A 115 0.42 -7.01 -9.22
CA GLN A 115 -0.22 -6.36 -10.36
C GLN A 115 0.80 -5.84 -11.39
N LEU A 116 1.84 -5.15 -10.91
CA LEU A 116 2.91 -4.58 -11.72
C LEU A 116 3.70 -5.67 -12.48
N TYR A 117 4.01 -6.79 -11.83
CA TYR A 117 4.73 -7.90 -12.47
C TYR A 117 3.84 -8.62 -13.48
N PHE A 118 2.54 -8.77 -13.20
CA PHE A 118 1.60 -9.30 -14.17
C PHE A 118 1.46 -8.41 -15.40
N SER A 119 1.40 -7.08 -15.24
CA SER A 119 1.30 -6.15 -16.37
C SER A 119 2.55 -6.14 -17.25
N GLN A 120 3.70 -6.54 -16.71
CA GLN A 120 4.96 -6.65 -17.43
C GLN A 120 5.28 -8.07 -17.93
N GLY A 121 4.43 -9.07 -17.66
CA GLY A 121 4.70 -10.46 -18.00
C GLY A 121 5.82 -11.11 -17.15
N GLU A 122 6.22 -10.47 -16.06
CA GLU A 122 7.25 -10.92 -15.13
C GLU A 122 6.72 -11.99 -14.16
N TYR A 123 6.13 -13.05 -14.70
CA TYR A 123 5.34 -14.03 -13.95
C TYR A 123 6.13 -14.78 -12.87
N LYS A 124 7.45 -14.91 -13.00
CA LYS A 124 8.31 -15.48 -11.93
C LYS A 124 8.38 -14.55 -10.71
N LYS A 125 8.57 -13.25 -10.93
CA LYS A 125 8.54 -12.24 -9.85
C LYS A 125 7.14 -12.17 -9.23
N ALA A 126 6.10 -12.19 -10.06
CA ALA A 126 4.71 -12.22 -9.61
C ALA A 126 4.43 -13.43 -8.70
N GLN A 127 4.88 -14.62 -9.08
CA GLN A 127 4.73 -15.84 -8.27
C GLN A 127 5.47 -15.73 -6.94
N TYR A 128 6.71 -15.23 -6.94
CA TYR A 128 7.45 -15.01 -5.69
C TYR A 128 6.68 -14.09 -4.74
N GLN A 129 6.20 -12.95 -5.25
CA GLN A 129 5.46 -11.99 -4.45
C GLN A 129 4.14 -12.55 -3.94
N LEU A 130 3.41 -13.27 -4.78
CA LEU A 130 2.15 -13.93 -4.41
C LEU A 130 2.35 -14.97 -3.30
N ASN A 131 3.47 -15.69 -3.32
CA ASN A 131 3.82 -16.62 -2.25
C ASN A 131 4.10 -15.90 -0.93
N GLN A 132 4.70 -14.70 -0.95
CA GLN A 132 4.89 -13.89 0.25
C GLN A 132 3.53 -13.44 0.80
N LEU A 133 2.66 -12.88 -0.05
CA LEU A 133 1.32 -12.45 0.33
C LEU A 133 0.49 -13.59 0.93
N SER A 134 0.56 -14.80 0.34
CA SER A 134 -0.21 -15.97 0.78
C SER A 134 0.18 -16.51 2.15
N ARG A 135 1.36 -16.13 2.68
CA ARG A 135 1.82 -16.53 4.02
C ARG A 135 1.27 -15.63 5.13
N LEU A 136 0.72 -14.47 4.77
CA LEU A 136 0.17 -13.52 5.74
C LEU A 136 -1.16 -14.05 6.29
N SER A 137 -1.38 -13.88 7.58
CA SER A 137 -2.61 -14.27 8.27
C SER A 137 -3.60 -13.10 8.37
N GLY A 138 -4.88 -13.40 8.57
CA GLY A 138 -5.91 -12.37 8.79
C GLY A 138 -6.23 -11.51 7.55
N LEU A 139 -5.93 -12.00 6.36
CA LEU A 139 -6.25 -11.32 5.10
C LEU A 139 -7.76 -11.20 4.90
N SER A 140 -8.19 -10.11 4.26
CA SER A 140 -9.61 -9.92 3.93
C SER A 140 -10.07 -10.92 2.86
N PRO A 141 -11.39 -11.22 2.79
CA PRO A 141 -11.94 -12.08 1.75
C PRO A 141 -11.58 -11.63 0.33
N THR A 142 -11.57 -10.32 0.07
CA THR A 142 -11.18 -9.74 -1.22
C THR A 142 -9.73 -10.06 -1.58
N ILE A 143 -8.81 -9.98 -0.61
CA ILE A 143 -7.40 -10.31 -0.85
C ILE A 143 -7.24 -11.81 -1.07
N ASN A 144 -7.94 -12.65 -0.31
CA ASN A 144 -7.94 -14.10 -0.53
C ASN A 144 -8.47 -14.48 -1.93
N GLN A 145 -9.53 -13.82 -2.39
CA GLN A 145 -10.04 -13.99 -3.76
C GLN A 145 -9.02 -13.56 -4.81
N ALA A 146 -8.34 -12.43 -4.61
CA ALA A 146 -7.27 -11.98 -5.50
C ALA A 146 -6.10 -12.99 -5.56
N ILE A 147 -5.73 -13.58 -4.41
CA ILE A 147 -4.70 -14.62 -4.35
C ILE A 147 -5.11 -15.82 -5.23
N ILE A 148 -6.33 -16.33 -5.05
CA ILE A 148 -6.85 -17.47 -5.82
C ILE A 148 -6.84 -17.15 -7.32
N TYR A 149 -7.28 -15.95 -7.70
CA TYR A 149 -7.27 -15.50 -9.09
C TYR A 149 -5.86 -15.53 -9.69
N TYR A 150 -4.88 -14.90 -9.05
CA TYR A 150 -3.51 -14.85 -9.57
C TYR A 150 -2.81 -16.21 -9.54
N GLN A 151 -3.10 -17.06 -8.54
CA GLN A 151 -2.58 -18.43 -8.50
C GLN A 151 -3.07 -19.24 -9.71
N LYS A 152 -4.36 -19.12 -10.07
CA LYS A 152 -4.91 -19.76 -11.26
C LYS A 152 -4.19 -19.30 -12.53
N GLN A 153 -4.05 -17.99 -12.72
CA GLN A 153 -3.38 -17.43 -13.89
C GLN A 153 -1.93 -17.92 -14.05
N LEU A 154 -1.17 -17.97 -12.94
CA LEU A 154 0.21 -18.49 -12.95
C LEU A 154 0.25 -19.98 -13.27
N ASN A 155 -0.66 -20.77 -12.69
CA ASN A 155 -0.75 -22.20 -12.96
C ASN A 155 -1.02 -22.47 -14.45
N ASP A 156 -1.95 -21.74 -15.04
CA ASP A 156 -2.28 -21.86 -16.47
C ASP A 156 -1.07 -21.49 -17.34
N TYR A 157 -0.39 -20.38 -17.04
CA TYR A 157 0.84 -19.96 -17.75
C TYR A 157 1.96 -21.00 -17.67
N PHE A 158 2.32 -21.47 -16.46
CA PHE A 158 3.40 -22.44 -16.28
C PHE A 158 3.04 -23.83 -16.82
N LYS A 159 1.76 -24.20 -16.82
CA LYS A 159 1.28 -25.43 -17.45
C LYS A 159 1.44 -25.35 -18.98
N ALA A 160 0.96 -24.28 -19.60
CA ALA A 160 1.10 -24.06 -21.04
C ALA A 160 2.56 -24.09 -21.48
N ARG A 161 3.45 -23.39 -20.77
CA ARG A 161 4.88 -23.36 -21.09
C ARG A 161 5.55 -24.73 -21.02
N ARG A 162 5.18 -25.57 -20.05
CA ARG A 162 5.68 -26.96 -19.96
C ARG A 162 5.23 -27.80 -21.15
N PHE A 163 3.99 -27.68 -21.60
CA PHE A 163 3.51 -28.38 -22.79
C PHE A 163 4.28 -27.96 -24.05
N TYR A 164 4.48 -26.66 -24.27
CA TYR A 164 5.25 -26.18 -25.42
C TYR A 164 6.69 -26.70 -25.43
N GLN A 165 7.33 -26.82 -24.27
CA GLN A 165 8.67 -27.39 -24.17
C GLN A 165 8.69 -28.88 -24.53
N ILE A 166 7.73 -29.67 -24.03
CA ILE A 166 7.66 -31.11 -24.30
C ILE A 166 7.33 -31.39 -25.78
N SER A 167 6.42 -30.62 -26.37
CA SER A 167 6.04 -30.77 -27.79
C SER A 167 7.15 -30.43 -28.78
N PHE A 168 8.25 -29.80 -28.35
CA PHE A 168 9.42 -29.53 -29.22
C PHE A 168 10.44 -30.67 -29.21
N PHE A 169 10.33 -31.62 -28.27
CA PHE A 169 11.23 -32.78 -28.15
C PHE A 169 10.61 -34.10 -28.65
N LEU A 170 9.39 -34.07 -29.20
CA LEU A 170 8.68 -35.19 -29.81
C LEU A 170 8.50 -34.94 -31.30
#